data_AF-A0AAF0UZI9-F1
#
_entry.id   AF-A0AAF0UZI9-F1
#
_cell.length_a   1.000
_cell.length_b   1.000
_cell.length_c   1.000
_cell.angle_alpha   90.00
_cell.angle_beta   90.00
_cell.angle_gamma   90.00
#
_symmetry.space_group_name_H-M   'P 1'
#
loop_
_entity.id
_entity.type
_entity.pdbx_description
1 polymer ?
#
loop_
_entity_poly.entity_id
_entity_poly.type
_entity_poly.pdbx_seq_one_letter_code
_entity_poly.pdbx_strand_id
1 'polypeptide(L)'
;MCYPKEEGGIGFRSLHVIAKALFAKLWWTFRTSTSLWSTFIWNKYCKKHHPVLAKGNGASHTWRKMLETREEVEYDIWWRVKSGEASFWFDNWMKQGALYYIQEHNGEEEVEVRQFIVNREWDSRKLRELLSEEMTNHILENISPRVEESTRDTS
;
A
#
# COMPACT_ATOMS: atom_id res chain seq x y z
N MET A 1 27.68 -40.10 8.30
CA MET A 1 27.75 -38.64 8.54
C MET A 1 27.52 -37.95 7.20
N CYS A 2 26.35 -37.37 6.99
CA CYS A 2 26.09 -36.56 5.80
C CYS A 2 26.71 -35.18 5.99
N TYR A 3 27.53 -34.77 5.03
CA TYR A 3 28.14 -33.45 4.97
C TYR A 3 27.06 -32.34 4.84
N PRO A 4 27.29 -31.15 5.40
CA PRO A 4 26.38 -30.03 5.26
C PRO A 4 26.37 -29.52 3.81
N LYS A 5 25.18 -29.15 3.32
CA LYS A 5 25.01 -28.48 2.02
C LYS A 5 25.44 -27.01 2.13
N GLU A 6 26.75 -26.80 2.22
CA GLU A 6 27.38 -25.53 1.88
C GLU A 6 28.26 -25.77 0.65
N GLU A 7 27.63 -25.96 -0.50
CA GLU A 7 28.31 -25.89 -1.79
C GLU A 7 27.62 -24.83 -2.63
N GLY A 8 28.29 -23.68 -2.74
CA GLY A 8 27.98 -22.67 -3.74
C GLY A 8 28.09 -23.28 -5.13
N GLY A 9 27.01 -23.18 -5.90
CA GLY A 9 26.95 -23.74 -7.24
C GLY A 9 25.68 -23.29 -7.95
N ILE A 10 25.87 -22.37 -8.91
CA ILE A 10 24.88 -21.66 -9.74
C ILE A 10 24.37 -20.36 -9.12
N GLY A 11 24.59 -19.24 -9.81
CA GLY A 11 24.16 -17.88 -9.46
C GLY A 11 22.64 -17.65 -9.44
N PHE A 12 21.84 -18.67 -9.14
CA PHE A 12 20.43 -18.54 -8.86
C PHE A 12 20.25 -17.98 -7.45
N ARG A 13 19.52 -16.87 -7.33
CA ARG A 13 19.02 -16.38 -6.04
C ARG A 13 18.32 -17.53 -5.32
N SER A 14 18.48 -17.62 -3.99
CA SER A 14 17.79 -18.63 -3.16
C SER A 14 16.30 -18.71 -3.55
N LEU A 15 15.76 -19.93 -3.71
CA LEU A 15 14.35 -20.16 -4.03
C LEU A 15 13.41 -19.41 -3.10
N HIS A 16 13.80 -19.23 -1.85
CA HIS A 16 13.09 -18.43 -0.86
C HIS A 16 12.97 -16.96 -1.27
N VAL A 17 14.07 -16.37 -1.75
CA VAL A 17 14.09 -14.97 -2.23
C VAL A 17 13.23 -14.81 -3.48
N ILE A 18 13.28 -15.78 -4.40
CA ILE A 18 12.43 -15.77 -5.61
C ILE A 18 10.95 -15.85 -5.21
N ALA A 19 10.60 -16.77 -4.30
CA ALA A 19 9.23 -16.91 -3.81
C ALA A 19 8.73 -15.61 -3.16
N LYS A 20 9.51 -14.98 -2.29
CA LYS A 20 9.18 -13.67 -1.69
C LYS A 20 8.91 -12.61 -2.74
N ALA A 21 9.80 -12.47 -3.73
CA ALA A 21 9.63 -11.50 -4.81
C ALA A 21 8.36 -11.77 -5.64
N LEU A 22 8.03 -13.04 -5.91
CA LEU A 22 6.81 -13.42 -6.61
C LEU A 22 5.55 -13.07 -5.81
N PHE A 23 5.53 -13.32 -4.50
CA PHE A 23 4.41 -12.94 -3.65
C PHE A 23 4.29 -11.42 -3.50
N ALA A 24 5.40 -10.68 -3.46
CA ALA A 24 5.37 -9.22 -3.42
C ALA A 24 4.76 -8.66 -4.72
N LYS A 25 5.18 -9.19 -5.87
CA LYS A 25 4.58 -8.86 -7.16
C LYS A 25 3.10 -9.24 -7.23
N LEU A 26 2.72 -10.39 -6.67
CA LEU A 26 1.34 -10.85 -6.62
C LEU A 26 0.47 -9.93 -5.75
N TRP A 27 0.98 -9.51 -4.59
CA TRP A 27 0.35 -8.54 -3.70
C TRP A 27 0.15 -7.19 -4.41
N TRP A 28 1.20 -6.66 -5.04
CA TRP A 28 1.11 -5.44 -5.84
C TRP A 28 0.05 -5.55 -6.94
N THR A 29 0.05 -6.65 -7.69
CA THR A 29 -0.92 -6.89 -8.77
C THR A 29 -2.34 -6.95 -8.22
N PHE A 30 -2.54 -7.57 -7.06
CA PHE A 30 -3.82 -7.60 -6.38
C PHE A 30 -4.29 -6.19 -5.97
N ARG A 31 -3.37 -5.36 -5.46
CA ARG A 31 -3.65 -3.97 -5.02
C ARG A 31 -3.99 -3.03 -6.18
N THR A 32 -3.40 -3.22 -7.37
CA THR A 32 -3.48 -2.23 -8.46
C THR A 32 -4.24 -2.69 -9.70
N SER A 33 -4.59 -3.97 -9.81
CA SER A 33 -5.26 -4.52 -11.00
C SER A 33 -6.77 -4.67 -10.80
N THR A 34 -7.54 -4.43 -11.86
CA THR A 34 -8.99 -4.66 -11.93
C THR A 34 -9.35 -6.00 -12.63
N SER A 35 -8.39 -6.91 -12.74
CA SER A 35 -8.62 -8.25 -13.32
C SER A 35 -9.76 -9.03 -12.64
N LEU A 36 -10.29 -10.06 -13.32
CA LEU A 36 -11.26 -10.98 -12.73
C LEU A 36 -10.70 -11.67 -11.48
N TRP A 37 -9.41 -12.04 -11.51
CA TRP A 37 -8.74 -12.66 -10.37
C TRP A 37 -8.66 -11.72 -9.17
N SER A 38 -8.23 -10.46 -9.35
CA SER A 38 -8.13 -9.49 -8.24
C SER A 38 -9.51 -9.18 -7.66
N THR A 39 -10.53 -8.98 -8.52
CA THR A 39 -11.92 -8.80 -8.09
C THR A 39 -12.45 -10.01 -7.30
N PHE A 40 -12.14 -11.24 -7.73
CA PHE A 40 -12.53 -12.44 -7.02
C PHE A 40 -11.86 -12.55 -5.65
N ILE A 41 -10.55 -12.34 -5.57
CA ILE A 41 -9.78 -12.38 -4.31
C ILE A 41 -10.28 -11.28 -3.35
N TRP A 42 -10.55 -10.09 -3.88
CA TRP A 42 -11.13 -8.97 -3.13
C TRP A 42 -12.45 -9.36 -2.46
N ASN A 43 -13.41 -9.85 -3.25
CA ASN A 43 -14.72 -10.26 -2.75
C ASN A 43 -14.63 -11.43 -1.77
N LYS A 44 -13.72 -12.38 -2.01
CA LYS A 44 -13.56 -13.57 -1.16
C LYS A 44 -12.96 -13.25 0.20
N TYR A 45 -11.95 -12.38 0.27
CA TYR A 45 -11.13 -12.23 1.48
C TYR A 45 -11.25 -10.86 2.16
N CYS A 46 -11.55 -9.79 1.43
CA CYS A 46 -11.52 -8.43 1.98
C CYS A 46 -12.88 -7.99 2.53
N LYS A 47 -14.00 -8.60 2.10
CA LYS A 47 -15.34 -8.38 2.66
C LYS A 47 -15.75 -6.90 2.79
N LYS A 48 -15.43 -6.08 1.78
CA LYS A 48 -15.65 -4.61 1.76
C LYS A 48 -14.77 -3.78 2.69
N HIS A 49 -13.72 -4.35 3.27
CA HIS A 49 -12.67 -3.59 3.94
C HIS A 49 -11.46 -3.43 3.04
N HIS A 50 -10.69 -2.36 3.25
CA HIS A 50 -9.41 -2.12 2.60
C HIS A 50 -8.47 -3.36 2.66
N PRO A 51 -7.68 -3.68 1.61
CA PRO A 51 -6.90 -4.94 1.58
C PRO A 51 -5.91 -5.06 2.74
N VAL A 52 -5.43 -3.93 3.27
CA VAL A 52 -4.53 -3.86 4.44
C VAL A 52 -5.18 -4.43 5.70
N LEU A 53 -6.51 -4.33 5.82
CA LEU A 53 -7.26 -4.84 6.98
C LEU A 53 -7.70 -6.30 6.84
N ALA A 54 -7.50 -6.91 5.67
CA ALA A 54 -7.98 -8.25 5.39
C ALA A 54 -7.33 -9.30 6.32
N LYS A 55 -8.12 -10.29 6.75
CA LYS A 55 -7.71 -11.32 7.72
C LYS A 55 -7.52 -12.70 7.06
N GLY A 56 -6.82 -13.59 7.76
CA GLY A 56 -6.45 -14.93 7.27
C GLY A 56 -7.39 -16.08 7.64
N ASN A 57 -8.57 -15.83 8.20
CA ASN A 57 -9.44 -16.91 8.71
C ASN A 57 -9.99 -17.76 7.55
N GLY A 58 -9.75 -19.08 7.57
CA GLY A 58 -10.16 -19.99 6.49
C GLY A 58 -9.41 -19.77 5.16
N ALA A 59 -8.24 -19.13 5.22
CA ALA A 59 -7.47 -18.75 4.04
C ALA A 59 -6.81 -19.91 3.30
N SER A 60 -6.72 -19.78 1.97
CA SER A 60 -5.86 -20.64 1.16
C SER A 60 -4.38 -20.41 1.51
N HIS A 61 -3.52 -21.37 1.18
CA HIS A 61 -2.07 -21.22 1.39
C HIS A 61 -1.53 -19.97 0.68
N THR A 62 -1.95 -19.72 -0.56
CA THR A 62 -1.57 -18.53 -1.32
C THR A 62 -1.98 -17.24 -0.62
N TRP A 63 -3.22 -17.15 -0.11
CA TRP A 63 -3.67 -15.94 0.58
C TRP A 63 -2.87 -15.71 1.88
N ARG A 64 -2.58 -16.77 2.64
CA ARG A 64 -1.75 -16.65 3.85
C ARG A 64 -0.36 -16.11 3.53
N LYS A 65 0.28 -16.61 2.46
CA LYS A 65 1.57 -16.10 1.98
C LYS A 65 1.50 -14.66 1.48
N MET A 66 0.40 -14.28 0.83
CA MET A 66 0.15 -12.88 0.48
C MET A 66 0.04 -11.99 1.71
N LEU A 67 -0.67 -12.42 2.77
CA LEU A 67 -0.75 -11.67 4.03
C LEU A 67 0.61 -11.57 4.74
N GLU A 68 1.39 -12.64 4.79
CA GLU A 68 2.77 -12.58 5.33
C GLU A 68 3.62 -11.58 4.55
N THR A 69 3.50 -11.58 3.22
CA THR A 69 4.25 -10.66 2.35
C THR A 69 3.77 -9.22 2.49
N ARG A 70 2.48 -8.99 2.68
CA ARG A 70 1.88 -7.67 2.93
C ARG A 70 2.60 -6.96 4.07
N GLU A 71 2.80 -7.65 5.20
CA GLU A 71 3.50 -7.08 6.36
C GLU A 71 4.94 -6.67 6.05
N GLU A 72 5.59 -7.33 5.07
CA GLU A 72 6.96 -7.00 4.64
C GLU A 72 7.01 -5.83 3.64
N VAL A 73 5.96 -5.59 2.85
CA VAL A 73 6.04 -4.67 1.69
C VAL A 73 5.16 -3.43 1.78
N GLU A 74 4.09 -3.41 2.57
CA GLU A 74 3.15 -2.27 2.60
C GLU A 74 3.81 -0.97 3.09
N TYR A 75 4.78 -1.05 4.00
CA TYR A 75 5.54 0.13 4.43
C TYR A 75 6.38 0.73 3.30
N ASP A 76 6.90 -0.11 2.39
CA ASP A 76 7.74 0.33 1.26
C ASP A 76 6.92 0.70 0.01
N ILE A 77 5.63 0.33 -0.02
CA ILE A 77 4.71 0.73 -1.09
C ILE A 77 4.22 2.15 -0.81
N TRP A 78 4.44 3.04 -1.77
CA TRP A 78 4.06 4.44 -1.69
C TRP A 78 2.98 4.77 -2.72
N TRP A 79 1.89 5.34 -2.23
CA TRP A 79 0.74 5.68 -3.07
C TRP A 79 0.83 7.14 -3.50
N ARG A 80 0.78 7.37 -4.82
CA ARG A 80 0.82 8.73 -5.35
C ARG A 80 -0.54 9.37 -5.13
N VAL A 81 -0.58 10.44 -4.34
CA VAL A 81 -1.75 11.31 -4.12
C VAL A 81 -2.46 11.68 -5.44
N LYS A 82 -1.68 11.79 -6.53
CA LYS A 82 -2.11 12.15 -7.89
C LYS A 82 -3.18 11.24 -8.51
N SER A 83 -3.32 9.96 -8.10
CA SER A 83 -4.37 9.08 -8.64
C SER A 83 -5.75 9.42 -8.07
N GLY A 84 -5.81 10.05 -6.90
CA GLY A 84 -7.05 10.30 -6.17
C GLY A 84 -7.79 9.04 -5.69
N GLU A 85 -7.22 7.85 -5.93
CA GLU A 85 -7.76 6.55 -5.54
C GLU A 85 -7.10 6.00 -4.28
N ALA A 86 -6.05 6.68 -3.79
CA ALA A 86 -5.39 6.29 -2.55
C ALA A 86 -6.34 6.50 -1.35
N SER A 87 -6.40 5.49 -0.49
CA SER A 87 -7.09 5.58 0.78
C SER A 87 -6.37 6.56 1.70
N PHE A 88 -7.10 7.50 2.29
CA PHE A 88 -6.51 8.49 3.19
C PHE A 88 -5.89 7.83 4.42
N TRP A 89 -6.57 6.83 5.00
CA TRP A 89 -6.12 6.18 6.22
C TRP A 89 -5.18 5.01 5.97
N PHE A 90 -5.44 4.21 4.94
CA PHE A 90 -4.83 2.88 4.81
C PHE A 90 -3.67 2.81 3.82
N ASP A 91 -3.50 3.81 2.97
CA ASP A 91 -2.40 3.86 2.02
C ASP A 91 -1.26 4.74 2.50
N ASN A 92 -0.02 4.30 2.28
CA ASN A 92 1.18 5.06 2.63
C ASN A 92 1.47 6.14 1.57
N TRP A 93 0.65 7.18 1.53
CA TRP A 93 0.83 8.32 0.62
C TRP A 93 1.74 9.42 1.18
N MET A 94 1.98 9.40 2.50
CA MET A 94 2.92 10.32 3.18
C MET A 94 4.37 9.81 3.24
N LYS A 95 4.62 8.56 2.80
CA LYS A 95 5.93 7.88 2.91
C LYS A 95 6.42 7.71 4.36
N GLN A 96 5.51 7.72 5.33
CA GLN A 96 5.79 7.52 6.75
C GLN A 96 5.05 6.30 7.32
N GLY A 97 4.37 5.54 6.45
CA GLY A 97 3.41 4.52 6.82
C GLY A 97 1.97 5.00 6.59
N ALA A 98 1.02 4.07 6.71
CA ALA A 98 -0.41 4.39 6.64
C ALA A 98 -0.84 5.17 7.90
N LEU A 99 -1.61 6.25 7.71
CA LEU A 99 -2.11 7.11 8.79
C LEU A 99 -2.86 6.33 9.88
N TYR A 100 -3.54 5.24 9.49
CA TYR A 100 -4.25 4.33 10.38
C TYR A 100 -3.40 3.82 11.56
N TYR A 101 -2.08 3.64 11.37
CA TYR A 101 -1.18 3.17 12.44
C TYR A 101 -0.49 4.33 13.20
N ILE A 102 -0.56 5.56 12.68
CA ILE A 102 0.21 6.71 13.17
C ILE A 102 -0.68 7.65 14.00
N GLN A 103 -1.97 7.72 13.71
CA GLN A 103 -2.93 8.60 14.38
C GLN A 103 -3.98 7.79 15.15
N GLU A 104 -4.43 8.32 16.29
CA GLU A 104 -5.59 7.80 17.00
C GLU A 104 -6.86 8.13 16.20
N HIS A 105 -7.33 7.19 15.38
CA HIS A 105 -8.54 7.36 14.58
C HIS A 105 -9.78 6.80 15.32
N ASN A 106 -10.92 7.48 15.15
CA ASN A 106 -12.24 7.02 15.64
C ASN A 106 -13.19 6.60 14.50
N GLY A 107 -12.79 6.76 13.24
CA GLY A 107 -13.69 6.63 12.09
C GLY A 107 -13.35 5.47 11.16
N GLU A 108 -14.25 4.50 11.05
CA GLU A 108 -14.15 3.37 10.09
C GLU A 108 -14.42 3.77 8.63
N GLU A 109 -14.67 5.05 8.34
CA GLU A 109 -15.02 5.51 7.00
C GLU A 109 -13.80 5.54 6.07
N GLU A 110 -13.91 4.77 4.99
CA GLU A 110 -12.96 4.78 3.89
C GLU A 110 -13.16 6.06 3.07
N VAL A 111 -12.32 7.05 3.35
CA VAL A 111 -12.22 8.30 2.59
C VAL A 111 -10.97 8.33 1.73
N GLU A 112 -11.06 8.96 0.58
CA GLU A 112 -9.94 9.07 -0.37
C GLU A 112 -9.19 10.38 -0.19
N VAL A 113 -7.89 10.36 -0.47
CA VAL A 113 -7.04 11.55 -0.35
C VAL A 113 -7.55 12.72 -1.22
N ARG A 114 -8.16 12.45 -2.38
CA ARG A 114 -8.71 13.49 -3.28
C ARG A 114 -9.77 14.38 -2.63
N GLN A 115 -10.47 13.89 -1.62
CA GLN A 115 -11.53 14.65 -0.95
C GLN A 115 -10.99 15.82 -0.10
N PHE A 116 -9.70 15.80 0.18
CA PHE A 116 -8.94 16.82 0.90
C PHE A 116 -8.19 17.77 -0.02
N ILE A 117 -8.42 17.71 -1.34
CA ILE A 117 -7.75 18.55 -2.33
C ILE A 117 -8.79 19.43 -3.02
N VAL A 118 -8.62 20.75 -2.92
CA VAL A 118 -9.48 21.76 -3.55
C VAL A 118 -8.59 22.70 -4.37
N ASN A 119 -8.96 22.96 -5.63
CA ASN A 119 -8.19 23.82 -6.54
C ASN A 119 -6.69 23.46 -6.65
N ARG A 120 -6.37 22.15 -6.59
CA ARG A 120 -5.00 21.61 -6.62
C ARG A 120 -4.15 21.98 -5.39
N GLU A 121 -4.79 22.33 -4.29
CA GLU A 121 -4.18 22.62 -3.00
C GLU A 121 -4.86 21.81 -1.90
N TRP A 122 -4.15 21.56 -0.81
CA TRP A 122 -4.73 20.88 0.34
C TRP A 122 -5.78 21.76 1.01
N ASP A 123 -6.93 21.17 1.33
CA ASP A 123 -7.94 21.80 2.18
C ASP A 123 -7.48 21.69 3.65
N SER A 124 -6.73 22.70 4.08
CA SER A 124 -6.17 22.76 5.44
C SER A 124 -7.22 22.68 6.53
N ARG A 125 -8.45 23.15 6.29
CA ARG A 125 -9.54 23.08 7.26
C ARG A 125 -9.97 21.64 7.49
N LYS A 126 -10.23 20.90 6.40
CA LYS A 126 -10.59 19.47 6.48
C LYS A 126 -9.48 18.62 7.07
N LEU A 127 -8.22 18.92 6.76
CA LEU A 127 -7.09 18.18 7.36
C LEU A 127 -7.02 18.38 8.88
N ARG A 128 -7.19 19.63 9.37
CA ARG A 128 -7.20 19.95 10.81
C ARG A 128 -8.38 19.36 11.57
N GLU A 129 -9.47 19.03 10.89
CA GLU A 129 -10.62 18.33 11.49
C GLU A 129 -10.29 16.87 11.82
N LEU A 130 -9.35 16.25 11.10
CA LEU A 130 -9.04 14.82 11.22
C LEU A 130 -7.66 14.50 11.77
N LEU A 131 -6.71 15.43 11.65
CA LEU A 131 -5.31 15.23 12.00
C LEU A 131 -4.85 16.28 13.01
N SER A 132 -3.81 15.96 13.78
CA SER A 132 -3.15 16.94 14.63
C SER A 132 -2.61 18.13 13.82
N GLU A 133 -2.45 19.28 14.48
CA GLU A 133 -1.84 20.47 13.87
C GLU A 133 -0.43 20.18 13.32
N GLU A 134 0.37 19.41 14.07
CA GLU A 134 1.72 18.99 13.66
C GLU A 134 1.69 18.19 12.35
N MET A 135 0.84 17.17 12.27
CA MET A 135 0.71 16.33 11.08
C MET A 135 0.17 17.13 9.89
N THR A 136 -0.79 18.03 10.14
CA THR A 136 -1.33 18.89 9.09
C THR A 136 -0.27 19.81 8.52
N ASN A 137 0.51 20.48 9.37
CA ASN A 137 1.60 21.36 8.92
C ASN A 137 2.65 20.56 8.13
N HIS A 138 2.99 19.35 8.58
CA HIS A 138 3.88 18.46 7.85
C HIS A 138 3.38 18.17 6.42
N ILE A 139 2.10 17.82 6.26
CA ILE A 139 1.48 17.57 4.94
C ILE A 139 1.53 18.83 4.06
N LEU A 140 1.16 19.99 4.62
CA LEU A 140 1.12 21.26 3.88
C LEU A 140 2.51 21.70 3.39
N GLU A 141 3.56 21.46 4.18
CA GLU A 141 4.92 21.89 3.88
C GLU A 141 5.69 20.90 2.98
N ASN A 142 5.47 19.59 3.18
CA ASN A 142 6.35 18.56 2.60
C ASN A 142 5.69 17.72 1.50
N ILE A 143 4.36 17.76 1.37
CA ILE A 143 3.64 16.91 0.41
C ILE A 143 2.92 17.79 -0.59
N SER A 144 3.42 17.85 -1.82
CA SER A 144 2.73 18.55 -2.89
C SER A 144 1.59 17.70 -3.47
N PRO A 145 0.35 18.23 -3.57
CA PRO A 145 -0.71 17.57 -4.32
C PRO A 145 -0.53 17.73 -5.85
N ARG A 146 0.49 18.48 -6.32
CA ARG A 146 0.67 18.81 -7.74
C ARG A 146 1.35 17.72 -8.56
N VAL A 147 0.88 17.54 -9.79
CA VAL A 147 1.56 16.79 -10.85
C VAL A 147 2.67 17.67 -11.43
N GLU A 148 3.95 17.34 -11.21
CA GLU A 148 4.97 17.65 -12.22
C GLU A 148 4.62 16.83 -13.47
N GLU A 149 4.30 17.51 -14.56
CA GLU A 149 4.25 16.90 -15.89
C GLU A 149 5.65 16.37 -16.21
N SER A 150 5.87 15.07 -16.02
CA SER A 150 7.02 14.44 -16.67
C SER A 150 6.77 14.55 -18.16
N THR A 151 7.57 15.39 -18.82
CA THR A 151 7.72 15.40 -20.27
C THR A 151 7.75 13.96 -20.76
N ARG A 152 6.80 13.63 -21.63
CA ARG A 152 6.79 12.36 -22.35
C ARG A 152 8.05 12.35 -23.19
N ASP A 153 9.09 11.63 -22.75
CA ASP A 153 10.17 11.24 -23.64
C ASP A 153 9.60 10.20 -24.61
N THR A 154 9.08 10.70 -25.71
CA THR A 154 8.96 9.95 -26.95
C THR A 154 10.37 9.75 -27.51
N SER A 155 10.84 8.51 -27.54
CA SER A 155 11.85 8.01 -28.48
C SER A 155 11.63 6.52 -28.69
#